data_AF-A0AAV8GHM2-F1
#
_entry.id   AF-A0AAV8GHM2-F1
#
_cell.length_a   1.000
_cell.length_b   1.000
_cell.length_c   1.000
_cell.angle_alpha   90.00
_cell.angle_beta   90.00
_cell.angle_gamma   90.00
#
_symmetry.space_group_name_H-M   'P 1'
#
loop_
_entity.id
_entity.type
_entity.pdbx_description
1 polymer ?
#
loop_
_entity_poly.entity_id
_entity_poly.type
_entity_poly.pdbx_seq_one_letter_code
_entity_poly.pdbx_strand_id
1 'polypeptide(L)'
;MAEANPNATKPTTAPSSSAAASHSTAPEKPICAICYGDLLTLSELVQSIPVCGHVFHELCLQHWIDYCSAEKEPACPVCKQCCAQQPPTRLYFQSTANSGSDDTEEPATNPNSDTANLPQGAVIRMELRISALDARVQEVDYKVNRLFRESANREVTLLCELTRQEQLHMDKVAELAKKTAECSNLKEKNLSLSKELSTINSETRKLKSRCNILTRSEARNQRKLDDALKLNMQLKEKIEELQRERDGNTRKALGKRKAEAISSKLYASLKNENAVKKCKAETVSSDTKRDVTVAKTRAAKKKLALNKQAGCTDADEKVSEKNNEYSNAAGTQKYVRRARGLRSLGQTQKAEGEVALPKTENRARGRRSKVAKK
;
A
#
# COMPACT_ATOMS: atom_id res chain seq x y z
N MET A 1 -62.48 32.59 -20.73
CA MET A 1 -62.30 31.33 -19.99
C MET A 1 -61.94 31.71 -18.56
N ALA A 2 -62.87 31.92 -17.60
CA ALA A 2 -64.21 31.34 -17.40
C ALA A 2 -64.13 29.80 -17.41
N GLU A 3 -64.58 29.04 -16.41
CA GLU A 3 -65.55 29.24 -15.29
C GLU A 3 -64.89 28.92 -13.93
N ALA A 4 -65.23 29.49 -12.76
CA ALA A 4 -66.49 29.58 -11.98
C ALA A 4 -66.81 28.35 -11.08
N ASN A 5 -66.87 28.65 -9.76
CA ASN A 5 -67.41 27.91 -8.61
C ASN A 5 -68.96 27.65 -8.81
N PRO A 6 -69.78 26.95 -7.96
CA PRO A 6 -69.56 26.59 -6.53
C PRO A 6 -70.31 25.37 -5.88
N ASN A 7 -70.05 25.22 -4.57
CA ASN A 7 -71.00 24.96 -3.46
C ASN A 7 -71.39 23.54 -2.97
N ALA A 8 -71.65 23.53 -1.65
CA ALA A 8 -71.92 22.44 -0.72
C ALA A 8 -73.30 21.76 -0.82
N THR A 9 -73.45 20.61 -0.12
CA THR A 9 -74.53 20.38 0.89
C THR A 9 -74.31 19.10 1.71
N LYS A 10 -74.94 19.04 2.90
CA LYS A 10 -74.99 17.89 3.84
C LYS A 10 -76.47 17.53 4.08
N PRO A 11 -76.85 16.23 4.05
CA PRO A 11 -77.52 15.61 5.22
C PRO A 11 -77.05 14.14 5.44
N THR A 12 -76.73 13.69 6.66
CA THR A 12 -77.66 13.09 7.65
C THR A 12 -78.23 11.70 7.26
N THR A 13 -77.60 10.62 7.74
CA THR A 13 -78.25 9.33 8.05
C THR A 13 -77.55 8.60 9.20
N ALA A 14 -78.34 8.16 10.18
CA ALA A 14 -78.08 7.09 11.14
C ALA A 14 -79.45 6.39 11.36
N PRO A 15 -79.57 5.20 12.01
CA PRO A 15 -78.56 4.38 12.67
C PRO A 15 -78.62 2.89 12.21
N SER A 16 -78.28 1.95 13.12
CA SER A 16 -78.24 0.47 13.01
C SER A 16 -76.93 -0.13 12.44
N SER A 17 -76.36 -1.21 12.98
CA SER A 17 -76.73 -2.02 14.16
C SER A 17 -75.52 -2.63 14.88
N SER A 18 -75.52 -2.52 16.21
CA SER A 18 -74.95 -3.45 17.21
C SER A 18 -73.91 -4.50 16.77
N ALA A 19 -72.69 -4.35 17.28
CA ALA A 19 -71.91 -5.46 17.80
C ALA A 19 -71.34 -5.04 19.17
N ALA A 20 -71.92 -5.57 20.25
CA ALA A 20 -71.47 -5.25 21.60
C ALA A 20 -70.19 -6.03 21.91
N ALA A 21 -69.07 -5.31 22.04
CA ALA A 21 -67.87 -5.81 22.69
C ALA A 21 -67.66 -5.02 23.99
N SER A 22 -67.53 -5.73 25.10
CA SER A 22 -67.45 -5.18 26.45
C SER A 22 -66.21 -4.32 26.67
N HIS A 23 -66.37 -3.00 26.69
CA HIS A 23 -65.35 -2.10 27.24
C HIS A 23 -65.39 -2.15 28.77
N SER A 24 -64.48 -2.93 29.36
CA SER A 24 -64.02 -2.64 30.73
C SER A 24 -63.20 -1.35 30.68
N THR A 25 -63.86 -0.20 30.87
CA THR A 25 -63.20 1.11 30.91
C THR A 25 -62.44 1.27 32.23
N ALA A 26 -61.21 0.72 32.28
CA ALA A 26 -60.21 1.22 33.20
C ALA A 26 -60.00 2.73 32.90
N PRO A 27 -59.82 3.59 33.92
CA PRO A 27 -59.62 5.01 33.68
C PRO A 27 -58.37 5.23 32.83
N GLU A 28 -58.54 5.90 31.68
CA GLU A 28 -57.43 6.31 30.84
C GLU A 28 -56.49 7.22 31.65
N LYS A 29 -55.22 6.85 31.73
CA LYS A 29 -54.25 7.61 32.51
C LYS A 29 -53.95 8.93 31.79
N PRO A 30 -53.79 10.05 32.52
CA PRO A 30 -53.32 11.29 31.90
C PRO A 30 -51.91 11.10 31.35
N ILE A 31 -51.62 11.69 30.19
CA ILE A 31 -50.31 11.59 29.52
C ILE A 31 -49.57 12.93 29.54
N CYS A 32 -48.24 12.88 29.61
CA CYS A 32 -47.39 14.06 29.56
C CYS A 32 -47.22 14.52 28.12
N ALA A 33 -47.73 15.69 27.76
CA ALA A 33 -47.68 16.21 26.38
C ALA A 33 -46.26 16.60 25.88
N ILE A 34 -45.21 16.45 26.71
CA ILE A 34 -43.81 16.70 26.34
C ILE A 34 -43.11 15.39 25.90
N CYS A 35 -43.27 14.31 26.66
CA CYS A 35 -42.62 13.02 26.40
C CYS A 35 -43.57 11.93 25.87
N TYR A 36 -44.87 12.18 25.85
CA TYR A 36 -45.95 11.25 25.49
C TYR A 36 -46.05 9.98 26.35
N GLY A 37 -45.40 9.95 27.53
CA GLY A 37 -45.55 8.89 28.52
C GLY A 37 -46.72 9.11 29.48
N ASP A 38 -47.20 8.02 30.08
CA ASP A 38 -48.15 8.03 31.20
C ASP A 38 -47.65 8.95 32.34
N LEU A 39 -48.55 9.70 32.97
CA LEU A 39 -48.29 10.40 34.23
C LEU A 39 -48.73 9.48 35.39
N LEU A 40 -47.80 8.74 35.97
CA LEU A 40 -48.10 7.84 37.09
C LEU A 40 -48.18 8.64 38.40
N THR A 41 -49.35 9.24 38.66
CA THR A 41 -49.62 10.14 39.81
C THR A 41 -49.33 9.57 41.20
N LEU A 42 -49.13 8.26 41.34
CA LEU A 42 -48.78 7.57 42.59
C LEU A 42 -47.28 7.23 42.73
N SER A 43 -46.49 7.31 41.66
CA SER A 43 -45.07 6.87 41.66
C SER A 43 -44.10 7.86 41.02
N GLU A 44 -44.59 8.83 40.24
CA GLU A 44 -43.77 9.80 39.53
C GLU A 44 -44.06 11.23 40.03
N LEU A 45 -43.02 12.06 40.07
CA LEU A 45 -43.15 13.46 40.46
C LEU A 45 -43.73 14.27 39.30
N VAL A 46 -44.95 14.78 39.50
CA VAL A 46 -45.68 15.56 38.49
C VAL A 46 -45.94 16.99 38.99
N GLN A 47 -45.90 17.93 38.05
CA GLN A 47 -46.11 19.35 38.30
C GLN A 47 -47.24 19.89 37.40
N SER A 48 -48.04 20.80 37.94
CA SER A 48 -49.03 21.57 37.19
C SER A 48 -48.59 23.01 37.00
N ILE A 49 -48.91 23.60 35.85
CA ILE A 49 -48.80 25.06 35.63
C ILE A 49 -50.05 25.74 36.22
N PRO A 50 -49.94 26.57 37.28
CA PRO A 50 -51.13 27.04 38.02
C PRO A 50 -52.11 27.88 37.18
N VAL A 51 -51.60 28.66 36.21
CA VAL A 51 -52.43 29.55 35.37
C VAL A 51 -53.34 28.80 34.39
N CYS A 52 -53.05 27.52 34.08
CA CYS A 52 -53.78 26.78 33.05
C CYS A 52 -54.10 25.32 33.38
N GLY A 53 -53.65 24.80 34.53
CA GLY A 53 -53.97 23.45 35.02
C GLY A 53 -53.29 22.29 34.29
N HIS A 54 -52.53 22.52 33.22
CA HIS A 54 -51.85 21.45 32.49
C HIS A 54 -50.75 20.79 33.34
N VAL A 55 -50.72 19.45 33.34
CA VAL A 55 -49.85 18.61 34.17
C VAL A 55 -48.79 17.91 33.31
N PHE A 56 -47.58 17.81 33.84
CA PHE A 56 -46.41 17.22 33.20
C PHE A 56 -45.54 16.50 34.23
N HIS A 57 -44.62 15.64 33.79
CA HIS A 57 -43.52 15.18 34.65
C HIS A 57 -42.66 16.39 35.06
N GLU A 58 -42.22 16.41 36.32
CA GLU A 58 -41.40 17.47 36.89
C GLU A 58 -40.18 17.81 36.02
N LEU A 59 -39.39 16.79 35.66
CA LEU A 59 -38.23 16.97 34.80
C LEU A 59 -38.61 17.50 33.42
N CYS A 60 -39.68 17.00 32.80
CA CYS A 60 -40.08 17.44 31.46
C CYS A 60 -40.46 18.93 31.44
N LEU A 61 -41.20 19.39 32.46
CA LEU A 61 -41.59 20.79 32.58
C LEU A 61 -40.41 21.70 32.94
N GLN A 62 -39.52 21.25 33.82
CA GLN A 62 -38.31 22.00 34.18
C GLN A 62 -37.42 22.23 32.95
N HIS A 63 -37.07 21.17 32.19
CA HIS A 63 -36.25 21.31 30.97
C HIS A 63 -36.91 22.23 29.92
N TRP A 64 -38.25 22.22 29.82
CA TRP A 64 -38.98 23.12 28.92
C TRP A 64 -38.83 24.59 29.34
N ILE A 65 -38.96 24.89 30.64
CA ILE A 65 -38.82 26.24 31.19
C ILE A 65 -37.38 26.73 31.06
N ASP A 66 -36.39 25.89 31.40
CA ASP A 66 -34.97 26.21 31.29
C ASP A 66 -34.57 26.52 29.85
N TYR A 67 -35.10 25.77 28.88
CA TYR A 67 -34.88 26.01 27.44
C TYR A 67 -35.54 27.31 26.95
N CYS A 68 -36.76 27.64 27.41
CA CYS A 68 -37.46 28.86 26.98
C CYS A 68 -36.84 30.14 27.56
N SER A 69 -36.32 30.07 28.79
CA SER A 69 -35.87 31.23 29.58
C SER A 69 -34.63 31.95 29.01
N ALA A 70 -33.97 31.37 28.00
CA ALA A 70 -32.83 32.00 27.33
C ALA A 70 -33.21 33.19 26.43
N GLU A 71 -34.44 33.23 25.90
CA GLU A 71 -34.88 34.28 24.96
C GLU A 71 -36.31 34.81 25.19
N LYS A 72 -37.18 34.11 25.95
CA LYS A 72 -38.60 34.49 26.15
C LYS A 72 -39.10 34.13 27.55
N GLU A 73 -40.19 34.76 27.96
CA GLU A 73 -40.91 34.35 29.18
C GLU A 73 -41.39 32.90 29.08
N PRO A 74 -41.34 32.11 30.16
CA PRO A 74 -41.77 30.71 30.14
C PRO A 74 -43.27 30.61 29.85
N ALA A 75 -43.63 29.70 28.95
CA ALA A 75 -45.00 29.50 28.49
C ALA A 75 -45.38 28.02 28.48
N CYS A 76 -46.67 27.74 28.74
CA CYS A 76 -47.20 26.37 28.75
C CYS A 76 -47.01 25.66 27.39
N PRO A 77 -46.46 24.43 27.35
CA PRO A 77 -46.30 23.65 26.12
C PRO A 77 -47.61 23.45 25.33
N VAL A 78 -48.75 23.37 26.03
CA VAL A 78 -50.06 23.05 25.44
C VAL A 78 -50.80 24.32 25.01
N CYS A 79 -51.12 25.22 25.96
CA CYS A 79 -51.95 26.40 25.68
C CYS A 79 -51.15 27.69 25.38
N LYS A 80 -49.82 27.67 25.48
CA LYS A 80 -48.91 28.81 25.23
C LYS A 80 -49.14 30.05 26.11
N GLN A 81 -49.93 29.94 27.17
CA GLN A 81 -50.07 31.00 28.17
C GLN A 81 -48.77 31.17 28.95
N CYS A 82 -48.38 32.43 29.21
CA CYS A 82 -47.21 32.76 30.03
C CYS A 82 -47.43 32.32 31.48
N CYS A 83 -46.42 31.68 32.08
CA CYS A 83 -46.41 31.24 33.47
C CYS A 83 -45.36 31.92 34.35
N ALA A 84 -44.72 33.01 33.88
CA ALA A 84 -43.65 33.71 34.59
C ALA A 84 -44.03 34.20 36.01
N GLN A 85 -45.31 34.48 36.26
CA GLN A 85 -45.79 35.01 37.55
C GLN A 85 -46.19 33.94 38.58
N GLN A 86 -46.26 32.66 38.19
CA GLN A 86 -46.66 31.56 39.07
C GLN A 86 -45.82 30.31 38.72
N PRO A 87 -44.81 29.96 39.55
CA PRO A 87 -43.96 28.81 39.26
C PRO A 87 -44.77 27.51 39.23
N PRO A 88 -44.33 26.49 38.46
CA PRO A 88 -44.94 25.18 38.49
C PRO A 88 -45.10 24.64 39.91
N THR A 89 -46.29 24.15 40.24
CA THR A 89 -46.59 23.59 41.56
C THR A 89 -46.55 22.07 41.47
N ARG A 90 -45.77 21.44 42.35
CA ARG A 90 -45.75 19.97 42.49
C ARG A 90 -47.08 19.50 43.08
N LEU A 91 -47.70 18.52 42.44
CA LEU A 91 -48.93 17.91 42.94
C LEU A 91 -48.59 16.76 43.89
N TYR A 92 -49.28 16.72 45.03
CA TYR A 92 -49.18 15.64 46.00
C TYR A 92 -50.53 14.93 46.10
N PHE A 93 -50.58 13.65 45.75
CA PHE A 93 -51.79 12.84 45.84
C PHE A 93 -51.80 12.08 47.16
N GLN A 94 -52.64 12.53 48.10
CA GLN A 94 -52.83 11.83 49.36
C GLN A 94 -53.69 10.59 49.10
N SER A 95 -53.09 9.40 49.24
CA SER A 95 -53.79 8.13 49.00
C SER A 95 -54.85 7.90 50.06
N THR A 96 -56.13 8.01 49.70
CA THR A 96 -57.27 7.60 50.53
C THR A 96 -57.51 6.09 50.47
N ALA A 97 -56.43 5.30 50.39
CA ALA A 97 -56.48 3.84 50.45
C ALA A 97 -56.57 3.35 51.91
N ASN A 98 -57.60 3.77 52.65
CA ASN A 98 -58.09 3.06 53.83
C ASN A 98 -59.50 3.52 54.24
N SER A 99 -60.52 2.99 53.56
CA SER A 99 -61.90 2.95 54.05
C SER A 99 -62.49 1.56 53.82
N GLY A 100 -61.76 0.54 54.30
CA GLY A 100 -62.40 -0.69 54.74
C GLY A 100 -63.14 -0.37 56.04
N SER A 101 -64.47 -0.29 55.95
CA SER A 101 -65.37 -0.11 57.08
C SER A 101 -65.28 -1.33 58.01
N ASP A 102 -64.57 -1.17 59.12
CA ASP A 102 -64.76 -1.98 60.33
C ASP A 102 -65.49 -1.10 61.35
N ASP A 103 -66.76 -0.83 61.05
CA ASP A 103 -67.72 -0.28 62.00
C ASP A 103 -68.10 -1.37 63.00
N THR A 104 -67.14 -1.77 63.84
CA THR A 104 -67.45 -2.47 65.09
C THR A 104 -67.91 -1.41 66.09
N GLU A 105 -69.22 -1.18 66.15
CA GLU A 105 -69.85 -0.32 67.16
C GLU A 105 -69.45 -0.76 68.58
N GLU A 106 -68.98 0.18 69.42
CA GLU A 106 -68.97 -0.05 70.87
C GLU A 106 -70.40 0.13 71.42
N PRO A 107 -71.01 -0.90 72.03
CA PRO A 107 -72.23 -0.71 72.80
C PRO A 107 -71.87 -0.05 74.14
N ALA A 108 -72.18 1.23 74.26
CA ALA A 108 -72.02 1.97 75.51
C ALA A 108 -73.01 1.47 76.59
N THR A 109 -72.58 0.53 77.44
CA THR A 109 -73.29 0.15 78.67
C THR A 109 -72.37 0.06 79.87
N ASN A 110 -72.70 0.84 80.90
CA ASN A 110 -72.23 0.76 82.28
C ASN A 110 -73.45 1.10 83.17
N PRO A 111 -73.53 0.69 84.46
CA PRO A 111 -72.47 0.06 85.26
C PRO A 111 -72.91 -1.20 86.05
N ASN A 112 -72.01 -1.69 86.91
CA ASN A 112 -72.20 -2.60 88.06
C ASN A 112 -72.30 -4.12 87.82
N SER A 113 -71.15 -4.80 87.97
CA SER A 113 -71.02 -5.93 88.90
C SER A 113 -69.55 -6.12 89.33
N ASP A 114 -69.33 -6.47 90.60
CA ASP A 114 -68.00 -6.58 91.22
C ASP A 114 -67.02 -7.47 90.44
N THR A 115 -65.90 -6.89 89.98
CA THR A 115 -64.78 -7.65 89.39
C THR A 115 -63.42 -7.02 89.70
N ALA A 116 -62.81 -7.44 90.81
CA ALA A 116 -61.47 -7.04 91.25
C ALA A 116 -60.31 -7.59 90.38
N ASN A 117 -60.51 -7.72 89.06
CA ASN A 117 -59.54 -8.26 88.10
C ASN A 117 -59.48 -7.51 86.75
N LEU A 118 -60.25 -6.43 86.59
CA LEU A 118 -60.24 -5.61 85.36
C LEU A 118 -58.85 -5.05 84.97
N PRO A 119 -57.97 -4.60 85.90
CA PRO A 119 -56.63 -4.12 85.55
C PRO A 119 -55.75 -5.21 84.95
N GLN A 120 -55.80 -6.43 85.53
CA GLN A 120 -54.96 -7.54 85.12
C GLN A 120 -55.25 -7.98 83.68
N GLY A 121 -56.54 -8.04 83.32
CA GLY A 121 -56.96 -8.37 81.95
C GLY A 121 -56.56 -7.31 80.91
N ALA A 122 -56.47 -6.04 81.30
CA ALA A 122 -55.97 -4.98 80.41
C ALA A 122 -54.44 -5.06 80.21
N VAL A 123 -53.69 -5.32 81.27
CA VAL A 123 -52.23 -5.53 81.22
C VAL A 123 -51.88 -6.71 80.31
N ILE A 124 -52.53 -7.86 80.46
CA ILE A 124 -52.31 -9.05 79.61
C ILE A 124 -52.55 -8.74 78.12
N ARG A 125 -53.61 -7.97 77.79
CA ARG A 125 -53.85 -7.53 76.40
C ARG A 125 -52.74 -6.61 75.86
N MET A 126 -52.20 -5.73 76.69
CA MET A 126 -51.07 -4.88 76.32
C MET A 126 -49.77 -5.67 76.16
N GLU A 127 -49.48 -6.62 77.04
CA GLU A 127 -48.30 -7.51 76.95
C GLU A 127 -48.32 -8.36 75.67
N LEU A 128 -49.48 -8.91 75.30
CA LEU A 128 -49.68 -9.59 74.02
C LEU A 128 -49.50 -8.64 72.83
N ARG A 129 -49.97 -7.40 72.92
CA ARG A 129 -49.80 -6.38 71.87
C ARG A 129 -48.35 -5.96 71.72
N ILE A 130 -47.61 -5.81 72.84
CA ILE A 130 -46.18 -5.52 72.86
C ILE A 130 -45.40 -6.68 72.24
N SER A 131 -45.68 -7.93 72.62
CA SER A 131 -45.04 -9.12 72.01
C SER A 131 -45.30 -9.22 70.51
N ALA A 132 -46.53 -8.93 70.07
CA ALA A 132 -46.89 -8.91 68.64
C ALA A 132 -46.22 -7.75 67.87
N LEU A 133 -45.94 -6.62 68.52
CA LEU A 133 -45.16 -5.52 67.95
C LEU A 133 -43.67 -5.86 67.90
N ASP A 134 -43.12 -6.47 68.95
CA ASP A 134 -41.71 -6.87 69.01
C ASP A 134 -41.36 -7.90 67.93
N ALA A 135 -42.20 -8.93 67.76
CA ALA A 135 -42.07 -9.88 66.66
C ALA A 135 -42.08 -9.21 65.27
N ARG A 136 -42.91 -8.17 65.07
CA ARG A 136 -42.94 -7.37 63.83
C ARG A 136 -41.70 -6.50 63.67
N VAL A 137 -41.14 -5.95 64.76
CA VAL A 137 -39.88 -5.20 64.73
C VAL A 137 -38.72 -6.12 64.34
N GLN A 138 -38.62 -7.31 64.94
CA GLN A 138 -37.63 -8.33 64.56
C GLN A 138 -37.76 -8.77 63.09
N GLU A 139 -39.00 -8.95 62.59
CA GLU A 139 -39.24 -9.28 61.19
C GLU A 139 -38.80 -8.15 60.24
N VAL A 140 -39.04 -6.89 60.61
CA VAL A 140 -38.59 -5.72 59.85
C VAL A 140 -37.07 -5.58 59.89
N ASP A 141 -36.42 -5.76 61.04
CA ASP A 141 -34.97 -5.71 61.17
C ASP A 141 -34.29 -6.78 60.28
N TYR A 142 -34.79 -8.02 60.31
CA TYR A 142 -34.31 -9.08 59.42
C TYR A 142 -34.46 -8.70 57.93
N LYS A 143 -35.61 -8.12 57.54
CA LYS A 143 -35.85 -7.67 56.16
C LYS A 143 -34.89 -6.53 55.76
N VAL A 144 -34.66 -5.55 56.63
CA VAL A 144 -33.72 -4.44 56.41
C VAL A 144 -32.30 -4.96 56.27
N ASN A 145 -31.84 -5.80 57.20
CA ASN A 145 -30.50 -6.41 57.16
C ASN A 145 -30.30 -7.28 55.91
N ARG A 146 -31.33 -8.02 55.46
CA ARG A 146 -31.29 -8.78 54.21
C ARG A 146 -31.16 -7.87 52.99
N LEU A 147 -32.01 -6.83 52.89
CA LEU A 147 -31.99 -5.88 51.78
C LEU A 147 -30.67 -5.09 51.72
N PHE A 148 -30.10 -4.72 52.87
CA PHE A 148 -28.80 -4.05 52.93
C PHE A 148 -27.68 -4.95 52.40
N ARG A 149 -27.65 -6.24 52.80
CA ARG A 149 -26.68 -7.21 52.28
C ARG A 149 -26.89 -7.50 50.79
N GLU A 150 -28.12 -7.59 50.32
CA GLU A 150 -28.43 -7.70 48.88
C GLU A 150 -27.94 -6.47 48.10
N SER A 151 -28.12 -5.26 48.63
CA SER A 151 -27.66 -4.01 48.02
C SER A 151 -26.13 -3.96 47.92
N ALA A 152 -25.42 -4.25 49.02
CA ALA A 152 -23.95 -4.30 49.03
C ALA A 152 -23.39 -5.35 48.05
N ASN A 153 -24.02 -6.53 47.95
CA ASN A 153 -23.64 -7.55 46.99
C ASN A 153 -23.83 -7.10 45.53
N ARG A 154 -24.91 -6.36 45.22
CA ARG A 154 -25.13 -5.76 43.89
C ARG A 154 -24.06 -4.70 43.57
N GLU A 155 -23.75 -3.83 44.52
CA GLU A 155 -22.71 -2.80 44.38
C GLU A 155 -21.34 -3.41 44.11
N VAL A 156 -20.90 -4.40 44.89
CA VAL A 156 -19.65 -5.13 44.66
C VAL A 156 -19.64 -5.80 43.28
N THR A 157 -20.76 -6.39 42.86
CA THR A 157 -20.86 -7.02 41.51
C THR A 157 -20.68 -5.98 40.39
N LEU A 158 -21.29 -4.81 40.53
CA LEU A 158 -21.15 -3.71 39.56
C LEU A 158 -19.72 -3.15 39.54
N LEU A 159 -19.09 -2.97 40.71
CA LEU A 159 -17.70 -2.53 40.80
C LEU A 159 -16.72 -3.53 40.15
N CYS A 160 -16.88 -4.82 40.41
CA CYS A 160 -16.07 -5.86 39.77
C CYS A 160 -16.22 -5.86 38.23
N GLU A 161 -17.43 -5.65 37.72
CA GLU A 161 -17.70 -5.55 36.29
C GLU A 161 -17.09 -4.28 35.67
N LEU A 162 -17.18 -3.14 36.35
CA LEU A 162 -16.54 -1.89 35.91
C LEU A 162 -15.02 -2.03 35.83
N THR A 163 -14.36 -2.54 36.88
CA THR A 163 -12.90 -2.78 36.87
C THR A 163 -12.49 -3.77 35.78
N ARG A 164 -13.30 -4.79 35.51
CA ARG A 164 -13.08 -5.74 34.41
C ARG A 164 -13.17 -5.05 33.04
N GLN A 165 -14.11 -4.12 32.86
CA GLN A 165 -14.21 -3.31 31.65
C GLN A 165 -13.02 -2.35 31.51
N GLU A 166 -12.63 -1.65 32.57
CA GLU A 166 -11.45 -0.77 32.58
C GLU A 166 -10.18 -1.51 32.16
N GLN A 167 -9.92 -2.70 32.72
CA GLN A 167 -8.77 -3.52 32.32
C GLN A 167 -8.83 -3.91 30.83
N LEU A 168 -9.99 -4.36 30.34
CA LEU A 168 -10.19 -4.68 28.92
C LEU A 168 -9.99 -3.45 28.00
N HIS A 169 -10.38 -2.26 28.46
CA HIS A 169 -10.12 -1.01 27.75
C HIS A 169 -8.64 -0.66 27.74
N MET A 170 -7.92 -0.83 28.85
CA MET A 170 -6.47 -0.62 28.93
C MET A 170 -5.70 -1.58 28.02
N ASP A 171 -6.06 -2.87 28.00
CA ASP A 171 -5.45 -3.87 27.12
C ASP A 171 -5.66 -3.53 25.63
N LYS A 172 -6.86 -3.08 25.26
CA LYS A 172 -7.17 -2.59 23.90
C LYS A 172 -6.36 -1.35 23.54
N VAL A 173 -6.20 -0.40 24.46
CA VAL A 173 -5.37 0.81 24.24
C VAL A 173 -3.91 0.43 24.05
N ALA A 174 -3.38 -0.52 24.81
CA ALA A 174 -2.01 -1.02 24.65
C ALA A 174 -1.77 -1.70 23.29
N GLU A 175 -2.69 -2.56 22.82
CA GLU A 175 -2.57 -3.19 21.50
C GLU A 175 -2.73 -2.16 20.36
N LEU A 176 -3.61 -1.16 20.50
CA LEU A 176 -3.71 -0.03 19.55
C LEU A 176 -2.42 0.80 19.49
N ALA A 177 -1.77 1.05 20.63
CA ALA A 177 -0.48 1.75 20.68
C ALA A 177 0.62 0.95 19.96
N LYS A 178 0.70 -0.37 20.21
CA LYS A 178 1.61 -1.29 19.52
C LYS A 178 1.37 -1.33 18.01
N LYS A 179 0.10 -1.41 17.56
CA LYS A 179 -0.26 -1.37 16.13
C LYS A 179 0.06 -0.01 15.49
N THR A 180 -0.08 1.08 16.24
CA THR A 180 0.31 2.43 15.79
C THR A 180 1.83 2.54 15.59
N ALA A 181 2.63 2.01 16.52
CA ALA A 181 4.09 1.95 16.39
C ALA A 181 4.53 1.08 15.21
N GLU A 182 3.91 -0.09 15.00
CA GLU A 182 4.13 -0.97 13.84
C GLU A 182 3.84 -0.24 12.52
N CYS A 183 2.71 0.49 12.44
CA CYS A 183 2.36 1.32 11.28
C CYS A 183 3.38 2.44 11.02
N SER A 184 3.95 3.05 12.07
CA SER A 184 4.97 4.09 11.93
C SER A 184 6.27 3.52 11.34
N ASN A 185 6.75 2.41 11.90
CA ASN A 185 7.95 1.69 11.45
C ASN A 185 7.82 1.22 9.98
N LEU A 186 6.65 0.69 9.60
CA LEU A 186 6.37 0.30 8.21
C LEU A 186 6.35 1.49 7.24
N LYS A 187 5.83 2.67 7.66
CA LYS A 187 5.88 3.90 6.85
C LYS A 187 7.32 4.39 6.66
N GLU A 188 8.15 4.35 7.69
CA GLU A 188 9.57 4.72 7.61
C GLU A 188 10.34 3.80 6.64
N LYS A 189 10.17 2.48 6.78
CA LYS A 189 10.75 1.49 5.84
C LYS A 189 10.29 1.72 4.41
N ASN A 190 9.01 1.99 4.18
CA ASN A 190 8.47 2.29 2.86
C ASN A 190 9.10 3.56 2.26
N LEU A 191 9.35 4.58 3.08
CA LEU A 191 10.04 5.80 2.69
C LEU A 191 11.53 5.56 2.36
N SER A 192 12.23 4.69 3.10
CA SER A 192 13.61 4.29 2.76
C SER A 192 13.67 3.57 1.40
N LEU A 193 12.84 2.54 1.23
CA LEU A 193 12.77 1.77 -0.02
C LEU A 193 12.40 2.68 -1.21
N SER A 194 11.52 3.66 -1.01
CA SER A 194 11.19 4.66 -2.05
C SER A 194 12.39 5.53 -2.44
N LYS A 195 13.25 5.91 -1.49
CA LYS A 195 14.51 6.63 -1.76
C LYS A 195 15.51 5.74 -2.51
N GLU A 196 15.69 4.50 -2.06
CA GLU A 196 16.58 3.51 -2.69
C GLU A 196 16.18 3.23 -4.15
N LEU A 197 14.88 3.00 -4.39
CA LEU A 197 14.32 2.84 -5.74
C LEU A 197 14.55 4.08 -6.61
N SER A 198 14.47 5.30 -6.06
CA SER A 198 14.77 6.53 -6.80
C SER A 198 16.24 6.59 -7.23
N THR A 199 17.16 6.25 -6.31
CA THR A 199 18.61 6.16 -6.59
C THR A 199 18.90 5.15 -7.70
N ILE A 200 18.43 3.91 -7.55
CA ILE A 200 18.60 2.82 -8.53
C ILE A 200 18.02 3.21 -9.90
N ASN A 201 16.85 3.87 -9.94
CA ASN A 201 16.27 4.39 -11.19
C ASN A 201 17.09 5.52 -11.82
N SER A 202 17.77 6.35 -11.02
CA SER A 202 18.70 7.37 -11.53
C SER A 202 19.96 6.73 -12.13
N GLU A 203 20.51 5.71 -11.48
CA GLU A 203 21.71 4.99 -11.93
C GLU A 203 21.43 4.13 -13.17
N THR A 204 20.31 3.43 -13.19
CA THR A 204 19.85 2.67 -14.37
C THR A 204 19.72 3.57 -15.60
N ARG A 205 19.22 4.82 -15.43
CA ARG A 205 19.17 5.81 -16.52
C ARG A 205 20.57 6.25 -16.97
N LYS A 206 21.50 6.52 -16.02
CA LYS A 206 22.91 6.84 -16.33
C LYS A 206 23.60 5.69 -17.09
N LEU A 207 23.44 4.45 -16.62
CA LEU A 207 23.99 3.26 -17.26
C LEU A 207 23.41 3.04 -18.65
N LYS A 208 22.09 3.14 -18.83
CA LYS A 208 21.44 3.05 -20.15
C LYS A 208 21.98 4.09 -21.13
N SER A 209 22.21 5.33 -20.67
CA SER A 209 22.86 6.37 -21.47
C SER A 209 24.29 6.00 -21.86
N ARG A 210 25.11 5.52 -20.91
CA ARG A 210 26.48 5.04 -21.18
C ARG A 210 26.50 3.89 -22.18
N CYS A 211 25.62 2.89 -22.04
CA CYS A 211 25.48 1.80 -23.01
C CYS A 211 25.16 2.33 -24.41
N ASN A 212 24.19 3.24 -24.55
CA ASN A 212 23.84 3.84 -25.85
C ASN A 212 25.04 4.57 -26.50
N ILE A 213 25.88 5.24 -25.71
CA ILE A 213 27.10 5.90 -26.21
C ILE A 213 28.12 4.84 -26.66
N LEU A 214 28.34 3.81 -25.84
CA LEU A 214 29.29 2.73 -26.12
C LEU A 214 28.92 1.96 -27.39
N THR A 215 27.67 1.52 -27.54
CA THR A 215 27.17 0.85 -28.75
C THR A 215 27.35 1.72 -30.00
N ARG A 216 27.16 3.04 -29.89
CA ARG A 216 27.41 3.97 -31.01
C ARG A 216 28.91 4.10 -31.33
N SER A 217 29.81 4.10 -30.34
CA SER A 217 31.26 4.11 -30.60
C SER A 217 31.78 2.78 -31.15
N GLU A 218 31.26 1.67 -30.64
CA GLU A 218 31.57 0.32 -31.10
C GLU A 218 31.19 0.16 -32.58
N ALA A 219 29.97 0.54 -32.96
CA ALA A 219 29.53 0.54 -34.36
C ALA A 219 30.37 1.45 -35.29
N ARG A 220 30.94 2.55 -34.77
CA ARG A 220 31.89 3.40 -35.54
C ARG A 220 33.27 2.74 -35.67
N ASN A 221 33.76 2.11 -34.60
CA ASN A 221 35.05 1.43 -34.61
C ASN A 221 35.02 0.18 -35.48
N GLN A 222 33.90 -0.56 -35.49
CA GLN A 222 33.70 -1.71 -36.36
C GLN A 222 33.77 -1.30 -37.83
N ARG A 223 33.06 -0.24 -38.25
CA ARG A 223 33.16 0.28 -39.64
C ARG A 223 34.60 0.63 -40.03
N LYS A 224 35.35 1.31 -39.15
CA LYS A 224 36.77 1.62 -39.40
C LYS A 224 37.63 0.36 -39.56
N LEU A 225 37.34 -0.69 -38.78
CA LEU A 225 38.01 -1.98 -38.89
C LEU A 225 37.66 -2.66 -40.22
N ASP A 226 36.38 -2.69 -40.60
CA ASP A 226 35.89 -3.26 -41.86
C ASP A 226 36.51 -2.54 -43.08
N ASP A 227 36.56 -1.20 -43.05
CA ASP A 227 37.22 -0.36 -44.07
C ASP A 227 38.73 -0.64 -44.16
N ALA A 228 39.42 -0.77 -43.02
CA ALA A 228 40.84 -1.08 -42.96
C ALA A 228 41.17 -2.52 -43.43
N LEU A 229 40.27 -3.48 -43.17
CA LEU A 229 40.35 -4.84 -43.69
C LEU A 229 40.17 -4.87 -45.21
N LYS A 230 39.19 -4.11 -45.73
CA LYS A 230 38.97 -3.97 -47.18
C LYS A 230 40.18 -3.34 -47.89
N LEU A 231 40.77 -2.30 -47.32
CA LEU A 231 42.01 -1.71 -47.85
C LEU A 231 43.18 -2.71 -47.81
N ASN A 232 43.31 -3.50 -46.74
CA ASN A 232 44.31 -4.57 -46.66
C ASN A 232 44.13 -5.64 -47.75
N MET A 233 42.88 -6.01 -48.09
CA MET A 233 42.62 -6.93 -49.19
C MET A 233 43.08 -6.34 -50.53
N GLN A 234 42.71 -5.09 -50.82
CA GLN A 234 43.14 -4.39 -52.05
C GLN A 234 44.68 -4.27 -52.14
N LEU A 235 45.36 -3.99 -51.03
CA LEU A 235 46.82 -3.94 -50.98
C LEU A 235 47.45 -5.32 -51.22
N LYS A 236 46.87 -6.41 -50.69
CA LYS A 236 47.33 -7.78 -50.97
C LYS A 236 47.19 -8.12 -52.45
N GLU A 237 46.03 -7.88 -53.05
CA GLU A 237 45.79 -8.09 -54.48
C GLU A 237 46.79 -7.30 -55.35
N LYS A 238 47.06 -6.04 -54.99
CA LYS A 238 48.04 -5.21 -55.70
C LYS A 238 49.48 -5.71 -55.53
N ILE A 239 49.84 -6.22 -54.35
CA ILE A 239 51.15 -6.85 -54.11
C ILE A 239 51.30 -8.11 -54.99
N GLU A 240 50.28 -8.97 -55.06
CA GLU A 240 50.28 -10.17 -55.91
C GLU A 240 50.32 -9.85 -57.42
N GLU A 241 49.67 -8.77 -57.85
CA GLU A 241 49.80 -8.25 -59.23
C GLU A 241 51.23 -7.77 -59.52
N LEU A 242 51.79 -6.89 -58.69
CA LEU A 242 53.16 -6.38 -58.85
C LEU A 242 54.23 -7.49 -58.78
N GLN A 243 53.98 -8.54 -57.99
CA GLN A 243 54.82 -9.74 -57.97
C GLN A 243 54.75 -10.49 -59.31
N ARG A 244 53.53 -10.74 -59.85
CA ARG A 244 53.35 -11.37 -61.16
C ARG A 244 53.99 -10.57 -62.31
N GLU A 245 53.90 -9.25 -62.28
CA GLU A 245 54.57 -8.35 -63.24
C GLU A 245 56.09 -8.46 -63.14
N ARG A 246 56.65 -8.40 -61.93
CA ARG A 246 58.09 -8.57 -61.68
C ARG A 246 58.59 -9.93 -62.19
N ASP A 247 57.86 -11.00 -61.92
CA ASP A 247 58.19 -12.35 -62.37
C ASP A 247 57.99 -12.54 -63.88
N GLY A 248 57.07 -11.78 -64.50
CA GLY A 248 56.96 -11.67 -65.95
C GLY A 248 58.16 -10.94 -66.58
N ASN A 249 58.54 -9.80 -66.03
CA ASN A 249 59.62 -8.95 -66.54
C ASN A 249 61.00 -9.60 -66.37
N THR A 250 61.25 -10.26 -65.23
CA THR A 250 62.49 -11.06 -65.04
C THR A 250 62.57 -12.23 -66.01
N ARG A 251 61.47 -12.96 -66.27
CA ARG A 251 61.41 -14.00 -67.31
C ARG A 251 61.69 -13.44 -68.71
N LYS A 252 61.08 -12.31 -69.09
CA LYS A 252 61.35 -11.62 -70.38
C LYS A 252 62.83 -11.22 -70.51
N ALA A 253 63.41 -10.62 -69.46
CA ALA A 253 64.82 -10.20 -69.45
C ALA A 253 65.78 -11.41 -69.56
N LEU A 254 65.48 -12.52 -68.87
CA LEU A 254 66.22 -13.78 -69.03
C LEU A 254 66.07 -14.37 -70.44
N GLY A 255 64.89 -14.28 -71.05
CA GLY A 255 64.66 -14.66 -72.45
C GLY A 255 65.51 -13.85 -73.42
N LYS A 256 65.51 -12.52 -73.29
CA LYS A 256 66.32 -11.60 -74.11
C LYS A 256 67.81 -11.90 -73.97
N ARG A 257 68.32 -12.04 -72.74
CA ARG A 257 69.73 -12.44 -72.47
C ARG A 257 70.09 -13.80 -73.07
N LYS A 258 69.17 -14.78 -73.05
CA LYS A 258 69.38 -16.08 -73.69
C LYS A 258 69.44 -15.95 -75.21
N ALA A 259 68.56 -15.17 -75.83
CA ALA A 259 68.58 -14.91 -77.27
C ALA A 259 69.86 -14.18 -77.70
N GLU A 260 70.25 -13.12 -76.99
CA GLU A 260 71.52 -12.40 -77.20
C GLU A 260 72.72 -13.34 -77.07
N ALA A 261 72.74 -14.24 -76.08
CA ALA A 261 73.80 -15.23 -75.91
C ALA A 261 73.80 -16.31 -77.02
N ILE A 262 72.64 -16.70 -77.57
CA ILE A 262 72.55 -17.61 -78.71
C ILE A 262 73.06 -16.92 -79.97
N SER A 263 72.62 -15.70 -80.27
CA SER A 263 73.11 -14.91 -81.42
C SER A 263 74.61 -14.65 -81.33
N SER A 264 75.12 -14.32 -80.13
CA SER A 264 76.56 -14.16 -79.88
C SER A 264 77.34 -15.46 -80.15
N LYS A 265 76.83 -16.62 -79.71
CA LYS A 265 77.42 -17.93 -80.02
C LYS A 265 77.38 -18.27 -81.50
N LEU A 266 76.26 -18.04 -82.19
CA LEU A 266 76.12 -18.27 -83.63
C LEU A 266 77.08 -17.39 -84.43
N TYR A 267 77.20 -16.11 -84.07
CA TYR A 267 78.16 -15.19 -84.69
C TYR A 267 79.61 -15.62 -84.44
N ALA A 268 79.94 -16.07 -83.23
CA ALA A 268 81.26 -16.63 -82.93
C ALA A 268 81.55 -17.91 -83.73
N SER A 269 80.56 -18.81 -83.88
CA SER A 269 80.69 -20.01 -84.73
C SER A 269 80.89 -19.66 -86.19
N LEU A 270 80.11 -18.73 -86.76
CA LEU A 270 80.29 -18.26 -88.15
C LEU A 270 81.66 -17.60 -88.37
N LYS A 271 82.14 -16.80 -87.40
CA LYS A 271 83.47 -16.21 -87.44
C LYS A 271 84.57 -17.28 -87.41
N ASN A 272 84.41 -18.31 -86.59
CA ASN A 272 85.33 -19.45 -86.54
C ASN A 272 85.26 -20.29 -87.83
N GLU A 273 84.09 -20.49 -88.41
CA GLU A 273 83.91 -21.24 -89.65
C GLU A 273 84.53 -20.50 -90.84
N ASN A 274 84.40 -19.17 -90.89
CA ASN A 274 85.07 -18.33 -91.88
C ASN A 274 86.60 -18.26 -91.64
N ALA A 275 87.07 -18.30 -90.39
CA ALA A 275 88.49 -18.45 -90.10
C ALA A 275 89.04 -19.81 -90.55
N VAL A 276 88.30 -20.91 -90.34
CA VAL A 276 88.65 -22.25 -90.83
C VAL A 276 88.63 -22.34 -92.36
N LYS A 277 87.70 -21.64 -93.03
CA LYS A 277 87.69 -21.51 -94.50
C LYS A 277 88.86 -20.68 -95.01
N LYS A 278 89.25 -19.59 -94.32
CA LYS A 278 90.46 -18.82 -94.64
C LYS A 278 91.73 -19.67 -94.49
N CYS A 279 91.87 -20.43 -93.39
CA CYS A 279 93.00 -21.34 -93.18
C CYS A 279 93.03 -22.57 -94.11
N LYS A 280 92.04 -22.74 -95.01
CA LYS A 280 92.08 -23.73 -96.11
C LYS A 280 92.37 -23.11 -97.49
N ALA A 281 92.49 -21.78 -97.59
CA ALA A 281 92.89 -21.08 -98.81
C ALA A 281 94.38 -20.69 -98.81
N GLU A 282 95.06 -20.75 -97.65
CA GLU A 282 96.47 -20.40 -97.49
C GLU A 282 97.26 -21.59 -96.89
N THR A 283 97.69 -22.51 -97.74
CA THR A 283 98.70 -23.55 -97.41
C THR A 283 99.89 -23.51 -98.37
N VAL A 284 100.69 -22.44 -98.26
CA VAL A 284 102.09 -22.38 -98.73
C VAL A 284 102.88 -21.51 -97.76
N SER A 285 103.94 -22.09 -97.15
CA SER A 285 105.14 -21.48 -96.53
C SER A 285 105.06 -20.19 -95.68
N SER A 286 105.81 -20.03 -94.58
CA SER A 286 106.97 -20.80 -94.08
C SER A 286 107.25 -20.53 -92.59
N ASP A 287 107.97 -21.44 -91.94
CA ASP A 287 108.56 -21.32 -90.60
C ASP A 287 109.43 -20.04 -90.39
N THR A 288 109.60 -19.49 -89.17
CA THR A 288 110.58 -20.02 -88.21
C THR A 288 110.55 -19.38 -86.80
N LYS A 289 110.65 -20.26 -85.77
CA LYS A 289 111.29 -20.12 -84.42
C LYS A 289 110.71 -19.07 -83.43
N ARG A 290 110.25 -19.42 -82.21
CA ARG A 290 110.95 -19.98 -81.00
C ARG A 290 111.89 -18.95 -80.33
N ASP A 291 111.90 -18.70 -79.01
CA ASP A 291 111.52 -19.52 -77.82
C ASP A 291 110.87 -18.67 -76.69
N VAL A 292 109.84 -19.15 -75.96
CA VAL A 292 109.83 -19.82 -74.63
C VAL A 292 110.17 -18.97 -73.40
N THR A 293 109.17 -18.88 -72.49
CA THR A 293 109.33 -18.91 -71.02
C THR A 293 107.97 -19.33 -70.40
N VAL A 294 107.90 -19.62 -69.10
CA VAL A 294 106.88 -20.54 -68.54
C VAL A 294 106.35 -20.14 -67.14
N ALA A 295 105.09 -20.52 -66.84
CA ALA A 295 104.42 -20.54 -65.52
C ALA A 295 103.88 -19.18 -64.99
N LYS A 296 102.83 -19.08 -64.14
CA LYS A 296 101.82 -20.01 -63.54
C LYS A 296 100.66 -19.07 -63.05
N THR A 297 99.39 -19.45 -62.88
CA THR A 297 98.83 -20.50 -61.99
C THR A 297 97.40 -20.92 -62.40
N ARG A 298 96.97 -22.09 -61.88
CA ARG A 298 95.57 -22.58 -61.88
C ARG A 298 94.84 -22.14 -60.61
N ALA A 299 93.52 -21.99 -60.66
CA ALA A 299 92.60 -22.74 -59.78
C ALA A 299 91.13 -22.63 -60.22
N ALA A 300 90.40 -23.74 -60.20
CA ALA A 300 88.94 -23.78 -60.43
C ALA A 300 88.23 -24.44 -59.25
N LYS A 301 87.09 -23.86 -58.82
CA LYS A 301 85.94 -24.40 -58.02
C LYS A 301 85.16 -23.17 -57.52
N LYS A 302 83.88 -22.94 -57.82
CA LYS A 302 82.66 -23.78 -57.75
C LYS A 302 82.22 -24.15 -56.32
N LYS A 303 81.61 -23.18 -55.63
CA LYS A 303 80.42 -23.26 -54.75
C LYS A 303 79.71 -21.90 -54.92
N LEU A 304 78.41 -21.73 -55.20
CA LEU A 304 77.25 -22.62 -55.22
C LEU A 304 76.75 -23.08 -53.83
N ALA A 305 76.20 -22.10 -53.10
CA ALA A 305 74.98 -22.21 -52.28
C ALA A 305 74.30 -20.82 -52.40
N LEU A 306 73.23 -20.67 -53.20
CA LEU A 306 71.83 -20.84 -52.79
C LEU A 306 71.47 -20.00 -51.56
N ASN A 307 71.09 -18.74 -51.80
CA ASN A 307 70.23 -17.98 -50.88
C ASN A 307 68.79 -18.00 -51.43
N LYS A 308 68.01 -18.95 -50.90
CA LYS A 308 66.56 -19.15 -50.96
C LYS A 308 66.34 -20.40 -50.08
N GLN A 309 65.34 -20.50 -49.20
CA GLN A 309 64.08 -19.76 -49.08
C GLN A 309 63.41 -20.07 -47.72
N ALA A 310 62.56 -19.17 -47.20
CA ALA A 310 61.67 -19.35 -46.05
C ALA A 310 62.35 -19.57 -44.66
N GLY A 311 61.72 -19.24 -43.53
CA GLY A 311 60.37 -18.71 -43.32
C GLY A 311 60.22 -18.02 -41.94
N CYS A 312 59.01 -17.56 -41.64
CA CYS A 312 58.66 -16.80 -40.42
C CYS A 312 58.94 -17.57 -39.11
N THR A 313 59.31 -16.83 -38.05
CA THR A 313 58.48 -16.67 -36.83
C THR A 313 58.93 -15.44 -36.03
N ASP A 314 57.96 -14.60 -35.68
CA ASP A 314 57.74 -13.95 -34.38
C ASP A 314 58.82 -13.08 -33.69
N ALA A 315 58.37 -11.83 -33.46
CA ALA A 315 58.34 -11.12 -32.17
C ALA A 315 59.56 -10.32 -31.64
N ASP A 316 59.17 -9.28 -30.89
CA ASP A 316 59.87 -8.54 -29.83
C ASP A 316 61.05 -7.62 -30.20
N GLU A 317 60.68 -6.43 -30.70
CA GLU A 317 61.43 -5.21 -30.42
C GLU A 317 61.17 -4.75 -28.97
N LYS A 318 62.24 -4.68 -28.16
CA LYS A 318 62.23 -4.04 -26.84
C LYS A 318 61.92 -2.55 -26.98
N VAL A 319 61.30 -1.93 -25.96
CA VAL A 319 61.88 -0.74 -25.27
C VAL A 319 61.10 -0.37 -24.00
N SER A 320 61.86 -0.17 -22.90
CA SER A 320 61.56 0.49 -21.61
C SER A 320 60.14 0.34 -21.02
N GLU A 321 59.97 -0.33 -19.88
CA GLU A 321 60.34 0.20 -18.55
C GLU A 321 59.87 1.63 -18.27
N LYS A 322 58.74 1.75 -17.56
CA LYS A 322 58.73 2.45 -16.27
C LYS A 322 57.51 2.09 -15.43
N ASN A 323 57.74 2.09 -14.11
CA ASN A 323 56.76 2.10 -13.02
C ASN A 323 56.01 0.79 -12.74
N ASN A 324 56.64 -0.06 -11.93
CA ASN A 324 55.92 -0.95 -11.01
C ASN A 324 56.45 -0.74 -9.59
N GLU A 325 55.73 0.02 -8.77
CA GLU A 325 55.88 -0.01 -7.32
C GLU A 325 54.61 0.56 -6.65
N TYR A 326 53.61 -0.30 -6.40
CA TYR A 326 53.22 -0.63 -5.02
C TYR A 326 52.11 -1.69 -4.99
N SER A 327 52.36 -2.76 -4.23
CA SER A 327 51.38 -3.79 -3.91
C SER A 327 50.48 -3.35 -2.76
N ASN A 328 49.19 -3.73 -2.84
CA ASN A 328 48.37 -4.32 -1.76
C ASN A 328 46.93 -3.77 -1.71
N ALA A 329 45.95 -4.64 -1.97
CA ALA A 329 44.93 -5.02 -0.98
C ALA A 329 44.07 -6.18 -1.49
N ALA A 330 43.83 -7.14 -0.60
CA ALA A 330 43.22 -8.44 -0.83
C ALA A 330 41.71 -8.46 -1.15
N GLY A 331 41.27 -9.59 -1.73
CA GLY A 331 39.86 -10.03 -1.76
C GLY A 331 39.05 -9.56 -2.99
N THR A 332 38.18 -10.38 -3.60
CA THR A 332 37.79 -11.77 -3.28
C THR A 332 37.24 -12.42 -4.56
N GLN A 333 37.80 -13.56 -4.99
CA GLN A 333 37.20 -14.36 -6.06
C GLN A 333 36.15 -15.33 -5.51
N LYS A 334 34.89 -15.18 -5.95
CA LYS A 334 33.95 -16.26 -6.31
C LYS A 334 32.60 -15.66 -6.70
N TYR A 335 32.22 -15.77 -7.98
CA TYR A 335 30.84 -16.04 -8.47
C TYR A 335 30.75 -15.85 -9.99
N VAL A 336 30.93 -16.93 -10.77
CA VAL A 336 30.14 -17.19 -12.00
C VAL A 336 30.16 -18.71 -12.28
N ARG A 337 29.00 -19.36 -12.21
CA ARG A 337 28.57 -20.35 -13.23
C ARG A 337 27.05 -20.51 -13.16
N ARG A 338 26.43 -20.61 -14.33
CA ARG A 338 24.99 -20.35 -14.55
C ARG A 338 24.32 -21.58 -15.16
N ALA A 339 23.12 -21.88 -14.66
CA ALA A 339 22.02 -22.63 -15.28
C ALA A 339 22.25 -24.07 -15.78
N ARG A 340 21.47 -24.99 -15.19
CA ARG A 340 20.62 -25.98 -15.90
C ARG A 340 19.46 -26.36 -14.98
N GLY A 341 18.25 -26.50 -15.53
CA GLY A 341 17.08 -27.04 -14.80
C GLY A 341 15.84 -26.15 -14.78
N LEU A 342 15.11 -26.08 -15.89
CA LEU A 342 13.67 -25.77 -15.88
C LEU A 342 12.91 -27.10 -15.97
N ARG A 343 12.01 -27.36 -15.02
CA ARG A 343 10.83 -28.22 -15.23
C ARG A 343 9.79 -28.02 -14.11
N SER A 344 8.56 -27.73 -14.54
CA SER A 344 7.27 -28.06 -13.90
C SER A 344 7.12 -27.98 -12.38
N LEU A 345 6.24 -27.09 -11.92
CA LEU A 345 4.88 -27.46 -11.46
C LEU A 345 4.07 -26.18 -11.23
N GLY A 346 2.84 -26.12 -11.77
CA GLY A 346 2.03 -24.90 -11.76
C GLY A 346 0.61 -25.16 -12.24
N GLN A 347 -0.18 -25.86 -11.41
CA GLN A 347 -1.63 -25.96 -11.56
C GLN A 347 -2.29 -25.93 -10.18
N THR A 348 -3.06 -24.87 -9.91
CA THR A 348 -4.37 -24.90 -9.23
C THR A 348 -4.94 -23.47 -9.21
N GLN A 349 -6.21 -23.34 -9.56
CA GLN A 349 -7.03 -22.12 -9.49
C GLN A 349 -8.46 -22.52 -9.13
N LYS A 350 -9.24 -21.54 -8.62
CA LYS A 350 -10.60 -21.65 -8.02
C LYS A 350 -10.58 -22.28 -6.61
N ALA A 351 -11.42 -21.90 -5.66
CA ALA A 351 -12.64 -21.07 -5.69
C ALA A 351 -12.82 -20.34 -4.34
N GLU A 352 -13.62 -19.30 -4.12
CA GLU A 352 -14.29 -18.25 -4.92
C GLU A 352 -14.74 -17.13 -3.92
N GLY A 353 -15.40 -16.02 -4.31
CA GLY A 353 -16.03 -15.09 -3.35
C GLY A 353 -16.26 -13.64 -3.80
N GLU A 354 -17.50 -13.30 -4.16
CA GLU A 354 -17.97 -11.92 -4.36
C GLU A 354 -18.26 -11.21 -3.03
N VAL A 355 -17.83 -9.94 -2.89
CA VAL A 355 -18.57 -8.93 -2.10
C VAL A 355 -18.43 -7.57 -2.80
N ALA A 356 -19.56 -6.95 -3.15
CA ALA A 356 -19.63 -5.61 -3.73
C ALA A 356 -19.87 -4.54 -2.66
N LEU A 357 -19.19 -3.39 -2.77
CA LEU A 357 -19.51 -2.14 -2.04
C LEU A 357 -19.19 -0.90 -2.92
N PRO A 358 -19.76 0.29 -2.64
CA PRO A 358 -20.28 1.14 -3.71
C PRO A 358 -19.42 2.35 -4.08
N LYS A 359 -19.72 2.92 -5.26
CA LYS A 359 -19.21 4.22 -5.71
C LYS A 359 -19.97 5.35 -5.01
N THR A 360 -19.26 6.31 -4.42
CA THR A 360 -19.81 7.63 -4.10
C THR A 360 -19.15 8.68 -4.98
N GLU A 361 -19.98 9.37 -5.79
CA GLU A 361 -19.53 10.52 -6.57
C GLU A 361 -19.43 11.75 -5.66
N ASN A 362 -18.36 12.53 -5.79
CA ASN A 362 -18.31 13.88 -5.22
C ASN A 362 -17.89 14.88 -6.30
N ARG A 363 -18.91 15.46 -6.96
CA ARG A 363 -18.77 16.38 -8.09
C ARG A 363 -18.93 17.84 -7.62
N ALA A 364 -17.83 18.45 -7.18
CA ALA A 364 -17.78 19.87 -6.86
C ALA A 364 -16.66 20.57 -7.65
N ARG A 365 -17.02 21.26 -8.75
CA ARG A 365 -16.17 22.30 -9.37
C ARG A 365 -17.03 23.53 -9.69
N GLY A 366 -16.58 24.67 -9.20
CA GLY A 366 -17.38 25.87 -9.04
C GLY A 366 -17.76 26.61 -10.33
N ARG A 367 -18.80 27.45 -10.21
CA ARG A 367 -19.23 28.39 -11.25
C ARG A 367 -18.21 29.50 -11.44
N ARG A 368 -17.96 29.89 -12.69
CA ARG A 368 -17.22 31.11 -13.04
C ARG A 368 -18.17 32.32 -12.96
N SER A 369 -17.85 33.31 -12.15
CA SER A 369 -18.42 34.66 -12.26
C SER A 369 -17.58 35.49 -13.23
N LYS A 370 -18.16 35.88 -14.37
CA LYS A 370 -17.63 36.97 -15.20
C LYS A 370 -18.19 38.29 -14.68
N VAL A 371 -17.31 39.24 -14.36
CA VAL A 371 -17.67 40.67 -14.24
C VAL A 371 -16.88 41.40 -15.31
N ALA A 372 -17.59 42.14 -16.16
CA ALA A 372 -16.98 42.96 -17.21
C ALA A 372 -16.51 44.31 -16.64
N LYS A 373 -15.37 44.80 -17.12
CA LYS A 373 -14.88 46.16 -16.90
C LYS A 373 -14.10 46.64 -18.13
N LYS A 374 -14.82 47.21 -19.10
CA LYS A 374 -14.49 48.46 -19.80
C LYS A 374 -15.66 48.85 -20.69
#